data_AF-T0TD87-F1
#
_entry.id   AF-T0TD87-F1
#
_cell.length_a   1.000
_cell.length_b   1.000
_cell.length_c   1.000
_cell.angle_alpha   90.00
_cell.angle_beta   90.00
_cell.angle_gamma   90.00
#
_symmetry.space_group_name_H-M   'P 1'
#
loop_
_entity.id
_entity.type
_entity.pdbx_description
1 polymer ?
#
loop_
_entity_poly.entity_id
_entity_poly.type
_entity_poly.pdbx_seq_one_letter_code
_entity_poly.pdbx_strand_id
1 'polypeptide(L)'
;MIIKKIYEGIANLPHTNENWKLGIVLMKDKQFYYDTFARKLATDSDGNSFNYQHAYFSLSGNILETDRKMSSQLVLIFKQIINSKQKDFMEELIMATKSTLEKKVRTITSELGQFMKEHNTKEAWTKAGELNSVLKTEEAQTLPVEFLEAIRHELRGYYYVNSELNKLQKQLYAKGNKLLEIANI
;
A
#
# COMPACT_ATOMS: atom_id res chain seq x y z
N MET A 1 -5.59 6.79 0.54
CA MET A 1 -4.79 6.35 -0.64
C MET A 1 -5.64 5.47 -1.55
N ILE A 2 -5.60 5.71 -2.87
CA ILE A 2 -6.26 4.84 -3.86
C ILE A 2 -5.47 3.53 -3.98
N ILE A 3 -6.16 2.39 -3.86
CA ILE A 3 -5.55 1.07 -4.09
C ILE A 3 -5.79 0.62 -5.52
N LYS A 4 -7.06 0.52 -5.94
CA LYS A 4 -7.44 0.00 -7.26
C LYS A 4 -8.89 0.37 -7.59
N LYS A 5 -9.18 0.66 -8.86
CA LYS A 5 -10.55 0.67 -9.37
C LYS A 5 -11.01 -0.77 -9.58
N ILE A 6 -12.06 -1.18 -8.88
CA ILE A 6 -12.53 -2.58 -8.83
C ILE A 6 -13.84 -2.81 -9.58
N TYR A 7 -14.55 -1.74 -9.93
CA TYR A 7 -15.78 -1.83 -10.70
C TYR A 7 -16.01 -0.59 -11.56
N GLU A 8 -16.59 -0.83 -12.74
CA GLU A 8 -17.16 0.16 -13.63
C GLU A 8 -18.42 -0.43 -14.27
N GLY A 9 -19.48 0.37 -14.36
CA GLY A 9 -20.75 -0.08 -14.91
C GLY A 9 -21.67 1.07 -15.30
N ILE A 10 -22.84 0.72 -15.80
CA ILE A 10 -23.92 1.65 -16.13
C ILE A 10 -25.18 1.18 -15.40
N ALA A 11 -25.89 2.11 -14.78
CA ALA A 11 -27.24 1.87 -14.25
C ALA A 11 -28.24 2.79 -14.95
N ASN A 12 -29.38 2.22 -15.32
CA ASN A 12 -30.53 2.97 -15.78
C ASN A 12 -31.50 3.11 -14.60
N LEU A 13 -31.94 4.34 -14.32
CA LEU A 13 -32.98 4.64 -13.36
C LEU A 13 -34.31 4.81 -14.13
N PRO A 14 -35.20 3.80 -14.14
CA PRO A 14 -36.37 3.81 -15.03
C PRO A 14 -37.36 4.93 -14.70
N HIS A 15 -37.48 5.29 -13.42
CA HIS A 15 -38.41 6.32 -12.96
C HIS A 15 -38.05 7.73 -13.41
N THR A 16 -36.75 8.01 -13.60
CA THR A 16 -36.25 9.31 -14.05
C THR A 16 -35.77 9.28 -15.50
N ASN A 17 -35.74 8.10 -16.13
CA ASN A 17 -35.17 7.83 -17.45
C ASN A 17 -33.72 8.34 -17.56
N GLU A 18 -32.94 8.17 -16.49
CA GLU A 18 -31.55 8.64 -16.42
C GLU A 18 -30.57 7.47 -16.50
N ASN A 19 -29.53 7.64 -17.31
CA ASN A 19 -28.40 6.72 -17.34
C ASN A 19 -27.25 7.28 -16.50
N TRP A 20 -26.69 6.43 -15.65
CA TRP A 20 -25.62 6.78 -14.74
C TRP A 20 -24.43 5.87 -14.96
N LYS A 21 -23.25 6.46 -15.14
CA LYS A 21 -21.98 5.74 -15.11
C LYS A 21 -21.56 5.56 -13.66
N LEU A 22 -21.34 4.32 -13.25
CA LEU A 22 -20.98 3.93 -11.89
C LEU A 22 -19.52 3.50 -11.82
N GLY A 23 -18.85 3.82 -10.71
CA GLY A 23 -17.51 3.35 -10.41
C GLY A 23 -17.36 3.02 -8.93
N ILE A 24 -16.57 1.99 -8.63
CA ILE A 24 -16.16 1.66 -7.27
C ILE A 24 -14.64 1.56 -7.23
N VAL A 25 -14.04 2.29 -6.30
CA VAL A 25 -12.61 2.32 -6.05
C VAL A 25 -12.36 1.80 -4.65
N LEU A 26 -11.45 0.84 -4.54
CA LEU A 26 -10.94 0.39 -3.26
C LEU A 26 -9.94 1.42 -2.74
N MET A 27 -10.20 1.90 -1.53
CA MET A 27 -9.40 2.89 -0.84
C MET A 27 -8.81 2.30 0.43
N LYS A 28 -7.64 2.80 0.83
CA LYS A 28 -7.05 2.55 2.14
C LYS A 28 -6.74 3.89 2.81
N ASP A 29 -7.31 4.07 3.99
CA ASP A 29 -6.84 5.06 4.96
C ASP A 29 -6.46 4.32 6.25
N LYS A 30 -7.12 4.57 7.40
CA LYS A 30 -6.98 3.71 8.60
C LYS A 30 -7.50 2.29 8.38
N GLN A 31 -8.58 2.17 7.62
CA GLN A 31 -9.20 0.89 7.23
C GLN A 31 -9.46 0.91 5.72
N PHE A 32 -9.73 -0.27 5.17
CA PHE A 32 -10.19 -0.38 3.78
C PHE A 32 -11.66 0.00 3.67
N TYR A 33 -11.98 0.75 2.62
CA TYR A 33 -13.34 1.17 2.30
C TYR A 33 -13.49 1.34 0.79
N TYR A 34 -14.73 1.46 0.35
CA TYR A 34 -15.07 1.73 -1.05
C TYR A 34 -15.44 3.20 -1.22
N ASP A 35 -14.77 3.87 -2.15
CA ASP A 35 -15.18 5.15 -2.71
C ASP A 35 -16.04 4.85 -3.95
N THR A 36 -17.29 5.28 -3.90
CA THR A 36 -18.26 5.02 -4.97
C THR A 36 -18.66 6.32 -5.62
N PHE A 37 -18.58 6.38 -6.93
CA PHE A 37 -18.97 7.58 -7.67
C PHE A 37 -19.93 7.24 -8.79
N ALA A 38 -20.89 8.12 -8.99
CA ALA A 38 -21.88 8.05 -10.05
C ALA A 38 -21.87 9.36 -10.82
N ARG A 39 -21.81 9.27 -12.14
CA ARG A 39 -21.88 10.42 -13.03
C ARG A 39 -23.06 10.22 -13.98
N LYS A 40 -23.98 11.19 -14.01
CA LYS A 40 -25.06 11.19 -15.00
C LYS A 40 -24.47 11.28 -16.41
N LEU A 41 -24.90 10.39 -17.29
CA LEU A 41 -24.59 10.45 -18.71
C LEU A 41 -25.55 11.47 -19.32
N ALA A 42 -25.00 12.53 -19.93
CA ALA A 42 -25.82 13.57 -20.55
C ALA A 42 -26.59 12.99 -21.74
N THR A 43 -27.88 13.33 -21.83
CA THR A 43 -28.60 13.39 -23.11
C THR A 43 -28.25 14.74 -23.73
N ASP A 44 -27.99 14.79 -25.02
CA ASP A 44 -27.32 15.86 -25.80
C ASP A 44 -27.91 17.29 -25.71
N SER A 45 -28.81 17.59 -24.79
CA SER A 45 -29.64 18.80 -24.76
C SER A 45 -29.39 19.74 -23.57
N ASP A 46 -28.81 19.27 -22.47
CA ASP A 46 -28.56 20.12 -21.29
C ASP A 46 -27.09 20.44 -21.12
N GLY A 47 -26.70 21.58 -21.68
CA GLY A 47 -25.45 22.23 -21.35
C GLY A 47 -25.38 22.44 -19.83
N ASN A 48 -24.39 21.79 -19.21
CA ASN A 48 -23.73 22.24 -17.98
C ASN A 48 -24.25 21.78 -16.60
N SER A 49 -24.85 20.58 -16.45
CA SER A 49 -24.86 19.93 -15.12
C SER A 49 -24.11 18.59 -15.13
N PHE A 50 -22.83 18.62 -14.75
CA PHE A 50 -22.13 17.40 -14.35
C PHE A 50 -22.70 16.95 -13.00
N ASN A 51 -23.82 16.22 -13.04
CA ASN A 51 -24.37 15.57 -11.86
C ASN A 51 -23.45 14.42 -11.46
N TYR A 52 -22.47 14.77 -10.64
CA TYR A 52 -21.53 13.86 -10.01
C TYR A 52 -21.95 13.64 -8.57
N GLN A 53 -22.12 12.38 -8.21
CA GLN A 53 -22.53 11.95 -6.89
C GLN A 53 -21.50 10.98 -6.34
N HIS A 54 -21.26 11.08 -5.04
CA HIS A 54 -20.23 10.29 -4.35
C HIS A 54 -20.73 9.92 -2.96
N ALA A 55 -20.46 8.67 -2.57
CA ALA A 55 -20.57 8.18 -1.21
C ALA A 55 -19.48 7.15 -0.89
N TYR A 56 -19.14 7.04 0.39
CA TYR A 56 -18.23 6.02 0.89
C TYR A 56 -18.98 4.85 1.51
N PHE A 57 -18.47 3.65 1.32
CA PHE A 57 -19.04 2.41 1.87
C PHE A 57 -17.98 1.60 2.61
N SER A 58 -18.38 0.95 3.70
CA SER A 58 -17.59 -0.12 4.32
C SER A 58 -17.44 -1.31 3.36
N LEU A 59 -16.50 -2.20 3.65
CA LEU A 59 -16.37 -3.48 2.91
C LEU A 59 -17.62 -4.36 2.99
N SER A 60 -18.49 -4.13 3.99
CA SER A 60 -19.78 -4.80 4.16
C SER A 60 -20.95 -4.09 3.46
N GLY A 61 -20.70 -3.02 2.69
CA GLY A 61 -21.73 -2.31 1.94
C GLY A 61 -22.60 -1.36 2.79
N ASN A 62 -22.14 -0.98 3.99
CA ASN A 62 -22.79 0.05 4.80
C ASN A 62 -22.22 1.42 4.46
N ILE A 63 -23.08 2.42 4.34
CA ILE A 63 -22.64 3.79 4.03
C ILE A 63 -21.85 4.38 5.21
N LEU A 64 -20.71 4.98 4.90
CA LEU A 64 -19.91 5.75 5.86
C LEU A 64 -20.38 7.20 5.81
N GLU A 65 -20.54 7.85 6.96
CA GLU A 65 -21.28 9.12 7.09
C GLU A 65 -20.52 10.38 6.61
N THR A 66 -19.29 10.23 6.13
CA THR A 66 -18.49 11.36 5.62
C THR A 66 -18.91 11.75 4.20
N ASP A 67 -19.32 13.00 4.00
CA ASP A 67 -19.50 13.69 2.71
C ASP A 67 -20.50 13.03 1.73
N ARG A 68 -21.77 12.92 2.15
CA ARG A 68 -22.84 12.40 1.28
C ARG A 68 -23.29 13.45 0.27
N LYS A 69 -23.00 13.23 -1.01
CA LYS A 69 -23.68 13.88 -2.14
C LYS A 69 -24.30 12.83 -3.08
N MET A 70 -24.82 11.74 -2.52
CA MET A 70 -25.44 10.65 -3.31
C MET A 70 -26.90 10.41 -2.91
N SER A 71 -27.76 10.28 -3.92
CA SER A 71 -29.18 10.01 -3.79
C SER A 71 -29.43 8.62 -3.22
N SER A 72 -30.54 8.46 -2.50
CA SER A 72 -30.91 7.18 -1.87
C SER A 72 -31.02 6.03 -2.89
N GLN A 73 -31.48 6.32 -4.12
CA GLN A 73 -31.57 5.32 -5.19
C GLN A 73 -30.20 4.80 -5.61
N LEU A 74 -29.23 5.70 -5.85
CA LEU A 74 -27.87 5.31 -6.21
C LEU A 74 -27.16 4.58 -5.06
N VAL A 75 -27.41 4.99 -3.81
CA VAL A 75 -26.91 4.27 -2.63
C VAL A 75 -27.42 2.82 -2.59
N LEU A 76 -28.71 2.59 -2.87
CA LEU A 76 -29.28 1.25 -2.92
C LEU A 76 -28.64 0.40 -4.04
N ILE A 77 -28.42 0.99 -5.22
CA ILE A 77 -27.76 0.31 -6.35
C ILE A 77 -26.34 -0.10 -5.96
N PHE A 78 -25.54 0.80 -5.40
CA PHE A 78 -24.18 0.46 -4.96
C PHE A 78 -24.18 -0.61 -3.88
N LYS A 79 -25.11 -0.55 -2.92
CA LYS A 79 -25.24 -1.60 -1.90
C LYS A 79 -25.56 -2.97 -2.52
N GLN A 80 -26.43 -3.03 -3.53
CA GLN A 80 -26.71 -4.26 -4.27
C GLN A 80 -25.49 -4.77 -5.05
N ILE A 81 -24.75 -3.88 -5.71
CA ILE A 81 -23.53 -4.23 -6.45
C ILE A 81 -22.46 -4.78 -5.48
N ILE A 82 -22.21 -4.08 -4.37
CA ILE A 82 -21.21 -4.49 -3.38
C ILE A 82 -21.58 -5.86 -2.79
N ASN A 83 -22.84 -6.07 -2.43
CA ASN A 83 -23.28 -7.35 -1.87
C ASN A 83 -23.21 -8.50 -2.90
N SER A 84 -23.60 -8.24 -4.15
CA SER A 84 -23.57 -9.28 -5.20
C SER A 84 -22.15 -9.63 -5.65
N LYS A 85 -21.20 -8.67 -5.61
CA LYS A 85 -19.80 -8.86 -6.01
C LYS A 85 -18.83 -9.00 -4.84
N GLN A 86 -19.34 -9.24 -3.62
CA GLN A 86 -18.54 -9.18 -2.41
C GLN A 86 -17.33 -10.12 -2.46
N LYS A 87 -17.51 -11.35 -2.93
CA LYS A 87 -16.42 -12.33 -3.05
C LYS A 87 -15.31 -11.83 -3.98
N ASP A 88 -15.68 -11.42 -5.19
CA ASP A 88 -14.74 -10.92 -6.20
C ASP A 88 -13.98 -9.68 -5.69
N PHE A 89 -14.67 -8.76 -5.02
CA PHE A 89 -14.05 -7.56 -4.47
C PHE A 89 -13.08 -7.88 -3.32
N MET A 90 -13.38 -8.89 -2.50
CA MET A 90 -12.48 -9.34 -1.44
C MET A 90 -11.23 -10.04 -2.02
N GLU A 91 -11.37 -10.84 -3.07
CA GLU A 91 -10.22 -11.43 -3.77
C GLU A 91 -9.33 -10.35 -4.40
N GLU A 92 -9.93 -9.35 -5.04
CA GLU A 92 -9.22 -8.19 -5.59
C GLU A 92 -8.51 -7.36 -4.52
N LEU A 93 -9.13 -7.16 -3.35
CA LEU A 93 -8.49 -6.54 -2.19
C LEU A 93 -7.25 -7.33 -1.77
N ILE A 94 -7.35 -8.66 -1.61
CA ILE A 94 -6.23 -9.51 -1.22
C ILE A 94 -5.10 -9.45 -2.26
N MET A 95 -5.41 -9.49 -3.55
CA MET A 95 -4.39 -9.40 -4.60
C MET A 95 -3.70 -8.03 -4.61
N ALA A 96 -4.47 -6.94 -4.45
CA ALA A 96 -3.91 -5.60 -4.43
C ALA A 96 -3.05 -5.34 -3.19
N THR A 97 -3.43 -5.86 -2.02
CA THR A 97 -2.61 -5.75 -0.80
C THR A 97 -1.33 -6.57 -0.90
N LYS A 98 -1.40 -7.79 -1.43
CA LYS A 98 -0.20 -8.61 -1.70
C LYS A 98 0.75 -7.90 -2.65
N SER A 99 0.24 -7.36 -3.77
CA SER A 99 1.07 -6.65 -4.75
C SER A 99 1.72 -5.39 -4.16
N THR A 100 0.99 -4.61 -3.36
CA THR A 100 1.54 -3.41 -2.72
C THR A 100 2.59 -3.75 -1.66
N LEU A 101 2.38 -4.80 -0.88
CA LEU A 101 3.36 -5.30 0.08
C LEU A 101 4.62 -5.82 -0.62
N GLU A 102 4.47 -6.62 -1.67
CA GLU A 102 5.60 -7.14 -2.44
C GLU A 102 6.43 -5.98 -3.02
N LYS A 103 5.78 -4.97 -3.60
CA LYS A 103 6.46 -3.76 -4.08
C LYS A 103 7.22 -3.06 -2.96
N LYS A 104 6.61 -2.89 -1.79
CA LYS A 104 7.28 -2.30 -0.63
C LYS A 104 8.53 -3.09 -0.22
N VAL A 105 8.43 -4.42 -0.12
CA VAL A 105 9.56 -5.29 0.21
C VAL A 105 10.67 -5.15 -0.84
N ARG A 106 10.33 -5.14 -2.13
CA ARG A 106 11.29 -4.93 -3.22
C ARG A 106 11.99 -3.58 -3.13
N THR A 107 11.25 -2.50 -2.87
CA THR A 107 11.82 -1.16 -2.71
C THR A 107 12.81 -1.09 -1.56
N ILE A 108 12.43 -1.56 -0.36
CA ILE A 108 13.32 -1.54 0.82
C ILE A 108 14.57 -2.39 0.56
N THR A 109 14.41 -3.56 -0.07
CA THR A 109 15.53 -4.45 -0.43
C THR A 109 16.49 -3.76 -1.40
N SER A 110 15.96 -3.05 -2.41
CA SER A 110 16.76 -2.30 -3.37
C SER A 110 17.50 -1.11 -2.71
N GLU A 111 16.83 -0.35 -1.86
CA GLU A 111 17.43 0.76 -1.11
C GLU A 111 18.57 0.28 -0.20
N LEU A 112 18.34 -0.83 0.53
CA LEU A 112 19.37 -1.46 1.34
C LEU A 112 20.61 -1.82 0.51
N GLY A 113 20.41 -2.50 -0.63
CA GLY A 113 21.49 -2.86 -1.54
C GLY A 113 22.26 -1.65 -2.06
N GLN A 114 21.56 -0.55 -2.36
CA GLN A 114 22.19 0.70 -2.80
C GLN A 114 23.03 1.33 -1.69
N PHE A 115 22.51 1.46 -0.47
CA PHE A 115 23.28 2.01 0.66
C PHE A 115 24.51 1.17 0.99
N MET A 116 24.42 -0.16 0.84
CA MET A 116 25.58 -1.04 1.00
C MET A 116 26.66 -0.75 -0.05
N LYS A 117 26.29 -0.55 -1.32
CA LYS A 117 27.23 -0.20 -2.40
C LYS A 117 27.87 1.17 -2.22
N GLU A 118 27.15 2.12 -1.65
CA GLU A 118 27.63 3.48 -1.38
C GLU A 118 28.45 3.59 -0.08
N HIS A 119 28.64 2.47 0.63
CA HIS A 119 29.28 2.43 1.96
C HIS A 119 28.55 3.28 3.02
N ASN A 120 27.27 3.58 2.81
CA ASN A 120 26.45 4.31 3.77
C ASN A 120 25.94 3.35 4.87
N THR A 121 26.84 3.03 5.80
CA THR A 121 26.64 1.98 6.82
C THR A 121 25.48 2.24 7.77
N LYS A 122 25.22 3.50 8.14
CA LYS A 122 24.17 3.89 9.09
C LYS A 122 22.78 3.77 8.46
N GLU A 123 22.63 4.22 7.22
CA GLU A 123 21.37 4.15 6.48
C GLU A 123 21.07 2.70 6.09
N ALA A 124 22.10 1.93 5.69
CA ALA A 124 21.99 0.50 5.48
C ALA A 124 21.50 -0.24 6.73
N TRP A 125 22.03 0.08 7.92
CA TRP A 125 21.58 -0.54 9.17
C TRP A 125 20.11 -0.28 9.45
N THR A 126 19.69 0.97 9.25
CA THR A 126 18.30 1.39 9.45
C THR A 126 17.36 0.63 8.49
N LYS A 127 17.72 0.55 7.21
CA LYS A 127 16.94 -0.17 6.20
C LYS A 127 16.92 -1.68 6.39
N ALA A 128 18.01 -2.29 6.84
CA ALA A 128 18.05 -3.70 7.20
C ALA A 128 17.10 -4.01 8.37
N GLY A 129 17.03 -3.11 9.37
CA GLY A 129 16.07 -3.20 10.47
C GLY A 129 14.61 -3.07 9.99
N GLU A 130 14.33 -2.08 9.14
CA GLU A 130 13.02 -1.88 8.51
C GLU A 130 12.60 -3.15 7.74
N LEU A 131 13.48 -3.67 6.88
CA LEU A 131 13.23 -4.88 6.10
C LEU A 131 12.93 -6.09 7.00
N ASN A 132 13.75 -6.31 8.04
CA ASN A 132 13.54 -7.40 8.98
C ASN A 132 12.18 -7.31 9.69
N SER A 133 11.76 -6.09 10.05
CA SER A 133 10.46 -5.88 10.70
C SER A 133 9.29 -6.21 9.76
N VAL A 134 9.37 -5.81 8.49
CA VAL A 134 8.34 -6.09 7.47
C VAL A 134 8.27 -7.59 7.19
N LEU A 135 9.41 -8.27 7.06
CA LEU A 135 9.46 -9.71 6.77
C LEU A 135 8.93 -10.62 7.90
N LYS A 136 8.69 -10.07 9.09
CA LYS A 136 8.12 -10.77 10.25
C LYS A 136 6.60 -10.62 10.36
N THR A 137 5.96 -9.74 9.60
CA THR A 137 4.50 -9.61 9.65
C THR A 137 3.82 -10.83 9.03
N GLU A 138 2.60 -11.15 9.48
CA GLU A 138 1.79 -12.23 8.94
C GLU A 138 1.45 -11.98 7.46
N GLU A 139 1.14 -10.72 7.10
CA GLU A 139 0.88 -10.30 5.72
C GLU A 139 2.05 -10.65 4.81
N ALA A 140 3.30 -10.46 5.27
CA ALA A 140 4.49 -10.76 4.48
C ALA A 140 4.69 -12.26 4.27
N GLN A 141 4.22 -13.14 5.18
CA GLN A 141 4.31 -14.60 4.98
C GLN A 141 3.43 -15.08 3.83
N THR A 142 2.49 -14.25 3.35
CA THR A 142 1.64 -14.59 2.21
C THR A 142 2.31 -14.37 0.85
N LEU A 143 3.50 -13.78 0.83
CA LEU A 143 4.33 -13.60 -0.35
C LEU A 143 5.02 -14.92 -0.77
N PRO A 144 5.50 -15.04 -2.02
CA PRO A 144 6.16 -16.26 -2.49
C PRO A 144 7.33 -16.66 -1.60
N VAL A 145 7.36 -17.93 -1.17
CA VAL A 145 8.35 -18.46 -0.21
C VAL A 145 9.78 -18.28 -0.72
N GLU A 146 10.03 -18.64 -1.98
CA GLU A 146 11.35 -18.51 -2.63
C GLU A 146 11.87 -17.06 -2.59
N PHE A 147 10.98 -16.08 -2.80
CA PHE A 147 11.31 -14.67 -2.73
C PHE A 147 11.69 -14.24 -1.31
N LEU A 148 10.94 -14.69 -0.30
CA LEU A 148 11.23 -14.38 1.10
C LEU A 148 12.52 -15.04 1.59
N GLU A 149 12.78 -16.29 1.21
CA GLU A 149 13.98 -17.01 1.61
C GLU A 149 15.25 -16.39 1.05
N ALA A 150 15.24 -15.99 -0.22
CA ALA A 150 16.36 -15.28 -0.84
C ALA A 150 16.70 -13.98 -0.10
N ILE A 151 15.69 -13.15 0.23
CA ILE A 151 15.91 -11.90 0.96
C ILE A 151 16.42 -12.19 2.38
N ARG A 152 15.84 -13.17 3.07
CA ARG A 152 16.26 -13.56 4.43
C ARG A 152 17.69 -14.07 4.45
N HIS A 153 18.12 -14.79 3.42
CA HIS A 153 19.49 -15.27 3.29
C HIS A 153 20.48 -14.10 3.23
N GLU A 154 20.27 -13.18 2.28
CA GLU A 154 21.12 -11.99 2.12
C GLU A 154 21.11 -11.08 3.35
N LEU A 155 19.94 -10.90 3.98
CA LEU A 155 19.82 -10.07 5.17
C LEU A 155 20.61 -10.65 6.37
N ARG A 156 20.65 -11.97 6.53
CA ARG A 156 21.53 -12.62 7.53
C ARG A 156 23.00 -12.39 7.20
N GLY A 157 23.37 -12.50 5.92
CA GLY A 157 24.71 -12.20 5.44
C GLY A 157 25.13 -10.76 5.76
N TYR A 158 24.25 -9.80 5.51
CA TYR A 158 24.46 -8.39 5.88
C TYR A 158 24.73 -8.23 7.39
N TYR A 159 23.89 -8.81 8.26
CA TYR A 159 24.08 -8.67 9.71
C TYR A 159 25.42 -9.23 10.18
N TYR A 160 25.84 -10.36 9.61
CA TYR A 160 27.16 -10.94 9.87
C TYR A 160 28.29 -9.96 9.48
N VAL A 161 28.31 -9.49 8.22
CA VAL A 161 29.34 -8.57 7.72
C VAL A 161 29.36 -7.27 8.52
N ASN A 162 28.20 -6.70 8.85
CA ASN A 162 28.12 -5.49 9.66
C ASN A 162 28.67 -5.69 11.08
N SER A 163 28.49 -6.88 11.66
CA SER A 163 29.07 -7.20 12.97
C SER A 163 30.60 -7.26 12.93
N GLU A 164 31.18 -7.79 11.86
CA GLU A 164 32.64 -7.81 11.64
C GLU A 164 33.18 -6.39 11.42
N LEU A 165 32.49 -5.57 10.63
CA LEU A 165 32.85 -4.18 10.42
C LEU A 165 32.90 -3.39 11.74
N ASN A 166 31.91 -3.60 12.62
CA ASN A 166 31.88 -2.97 13.94
C ASN A 166 33.04 -3.42 14.83
N LYS A 167 33.47 -4.69 14.76
CA LYS A 167 34.66 -5.16 15.48
C LYS A 167 35.91 -4.43 15.01
N LEU A 168 36.09 -4.30 13.69
CA LEU A 168 37.22 -3.60 13.10
C LEU A 168 37.23 -2.11 13.47
N GLN A 169 36.08 -1.44 13.43
CA GLN A 169 35.97 -0.03 13.84
C GLN A 169 36.37 0.18 15.31
N LYS A 170 35.97 -0.72 16.23
CA LYS A 170 36.39 -0.66 17.63
C LYS A 170 37.91 -0.82 17.80
N GLN A 171 38.52 -1.73 17.04
CA GLN A 171 39.98 -1.89 17.05
C GLN A 171 40.71 -0.66 16.53
N LEU A 172 40.20 -0.05 15.45
CA LEU A 172 40.75 1.18 14.87
C LEU A 172 40.65 2.34 15.88
N TYR A 173 39.51 2.47 16.55
CA TYR A 173 39.31 3.46 17.62
C TYR A 173 40.33 3.30 18.75
N ALA A 174 40.53 2.08 19.25
CA ALA A 174 41.51 1.82 20.31
C ALA A 174 42.96 2.16 19.88
N LYS A 175 43.33 1.84 18.63
CA LYS A 175 44.64 2.23 18.07
C LYS A 175 44.77 3.75 17.96
N GLY A 176 43.72 4.43 17.52
CA GLY A 176 43.68 5.90 17.44
C GLY A 176 43.90 6.55 18.80
N ASN A 177 43.20 6.08 19.85
CA ASN A 177 43.39 6.58 21.20
C ASN A 177 44.85 6.43 21.67
N LYS A 178 45.46 5.27 21.42
CA LYS A 178 46.86 5.04 21.81
C LYS A 178 47.83 5.99 21.09
N LEU A 179 47.57 6.33 19.83
CA LEU A 179 48.37 7.32 19.11
C LEU A 179 48.20 8.73 19.68
N LEU A 180 46.98 9.11 20.03
CA LEU A 180 46.70 10.41 20.68
C LEU A 180 47.36 10.51 22.06
N GLU A 181 47.37 9.42 22.84
CA GLU A 181 48.11 9.36 24.11
C GLU A 181 49.59 9.63 23.88
N ILE A 182 50.22 8.96 22.90
CA ILE A 182 51.64 9.14 22.57
C ILE A 182 51.93 10.57 22.11
N ALA A 183 51.07 11.17 21.30
CA ALA A 183 51.27 12.52 20.76
C ALA A 183 51.19 13.63 21.82
N ASN A 184 50.58 13.35 22.98
CA ASN A 184 50.43 14.29 24.09
C ASN A 184 51.45 14.06 25.22
N ILE A 185 52.50 13.26 24.97
CA ILE A 185 53.68 13.09 25.84
C ILE A 185 54.70 14.17 25.48
#